data_AF-A0A372EIF2-F1
#
_entry.id   AF-A0A372EIF2-F1
#
_cell.length_a   1.000
_cell.length_b   1.000
_cell.length_c   1.000
_cell.angle_alpha   90.00
_cell.angle_beta   90.00
_cell.angle_gamma   90.00
#
_symmetry.space_group_name_H-M   'P 1'
#
loop_
_entity.id
_entity.type
_entity.pdbx_description
1 polymer ?
#
loop_
_entity_poly.entity_id
_entity_poly.type
_entity_poly.pdbx_seq_one_letter_code
_entity_poly.pdbx_strand_id
1 'polypeptide(L)'
;MGRCRFWGLSLAVLALAVALLVAWMAASLALSTWLALAVAGLAWMGWAASMERRPVAGVLRFSGAPGQGAAWRWSPDGSGDGLALDAVRVALDLQSRVLLHLRGAAGAPAWVWVERDRAPADWLALRRALVSDRPV
;
A
#
# COMPACT_ATOMS: atom_id res chain seq x y z
N MET A 1 -4.65 6.70 9.70
CA MET A 1 -4.47 5.59 10.65
C MET A 1 -5.64 4.62 10.60
N GLY A 2 -5.37 3.43 10.06
CA GLY A 2 -6.28 2.29 10.08
C GLY A 2 -5.58 1.06 9.54
N ARG A 3 -4.46 0.68 10.18
CA ARG A 3 -3.81 -0.62 9.95
C ARG A 3 -4.89 -1.68 10.15
N CYS A 4 -5.31 -2.36 9.08
CA CYS A 4 -6.32 -3.40 9.14
C CYS A 4 -5.94 -4.37 10.26
N ARG A 5 -6.70 -4.36 11.36
CA ARG A 5 -6.54 -5.30 12.49
C ARG A 5 -6.43 -6.73 11.98
N PHE A 6 -7.09 -7.01 10.85
CA PHE A 6 -7.05 -8.27 10.13
C PHE A 6 -5.65 -8.69 9.67
N TRP A 7 -4.86 -7.81 9.05
CA TRP A 7 -3.49 -8.11 8.60
C TRP A 7 -2.51 -8.26 9.77
N GLY A 8 -2.67 -7.43 10.79
CA GLY A 8 -1.91 -7.57 12.04
C GLY A 8 -2.24 -8.86 12.78
N LEU A 9 -3.53 -9.24 12.82
CA LEU A 9 -4.00 -10.49 13.43
C LEU A 9 -3.54 -11.70 12.64
N SER A 10 -3.61 -11.70 11.31
CA SER A 10 -3.15 -12.85 10.52
C SER A 10 -1.64 -13.04 10.65
N LEU A 11 -0.85 -11.96 10.67
CA LEU A 11 0.58 -12.04 10.95
C LEU A 11 0.87 -12.49 12.40
N ALA A 12 0.10 -12.01 13.37
CA ALA A 12 0.26 -12.43 14.76
C ALA A 12 -0.14 -13.89 14.99
N VAL A 13 -1.21 -14.37 14.35
CA VAL A 13 -1.64 -15.77 14.37
C VAL A 13 -0.61 -16.66 13.69
N LEU A 14 -0.06 -16.24 12.54
CA LEU A 14 1.00 -16.97 11.86
C LEU A 14 2.27 -17.03 12.72
N ALA A 15 2.67 -15.90 13.32
CA ALA A 15 3.81 -15.84 14.22
C ALA A 15 3.62 -16.72 15.47
N LEU A 16 2.41 -16.72 16.05
CA LEU A 16 2.06 -17.56 17.19
C LEU A 16 2.04 -19.05 16.81
N ALA A 17 1.50 -19.40 15.64
CA ALA A 17 1.49 -20.76 15.13
C ALA A 17 2.93 -21.28 14.90
N VAL A 18 3.80 -20.46 14.30
CA VAL A 18 5.22 -20.79 14.13
C VAL A 18 5.91 -20.94 15.50
N ALA A 19 5.67 -20.03 16.44
CA ALA A 19 6.24 -20.11 17.79
C ALA A 19 5.80 -21.37 18.55
N LEU A 20 4.53 -21.75 18.45
CA LEU A 20 3.99 -22.98 19.04
C LEU A 20 4.56 -24.24 18.40
N LEU A 21 4.75 -24.23 17.07
CA LEU A 21 5.33 -25.36 16.33
C LEU A 21 6.82 -25.55 16.66
N VAL A 22 7.55 -24.43 16.81
CA VAL A 22 8.95 -24.40 17.28
C VAL A 22 9.04 -24.86 18.73
N ALA A 23 8.16 -24.39 19.62
CA ALA A 23 8.10 -24.80 21.01
C ALA A 23 7.77 -26.30 21.16
N TRP A 24 6.91 -26.83 20.28
CA TRP A 24 6.61 -28.27 20.21
C TRP A 24 7.81 -29.10 19.73
N MET A 25 8.60 -28.58 18.78
CA MET A 25 9.88 -29.18 18.36
C MET A 25 11.04 -28.93 19.34
N ALA A 26 10.87 -28.07 20.35
CA ALA A 26 11.96 -27.61 21.22
C ALA A 26 12.45 -28.62 22.26
N ALA A 27 11.87 -29.83 22.32
CA ALA A 27 12.34 -30.88 23.20
C ALA A 27 13.77 -31.37 22.88
N SER A 28 14.34 -31.00 21.73
CA SER A 28 15.65 -31.49 21.25
C SER A 28 16.56 -30.41 20.65
N LEU A 29 16.19 -29.12 20.73
CA LEU A 29 16.89 -28.06 20.01
C LEU A 29 17.90 -27.31 20.90
N ALA A 30 19.10 -27.09 20.36
CA ALA A 30 20.17 -26.37 21.02
C ALA A 30 19.87 -24.85 21.12
N LEU A 31 20.45 -24.19 22.13
CA LEU A 31 20.29 -22.75 22.38
C LEU A 31 20.70 -21.87 21.17
N SER A 32 21.67 -22.32 20.37
CA SER A 32 22.09 -21.64 19.14
C SER A 32 20.98 -21.58 18.09
N THR A 33 20.13 -22.61 17.99
CA THR A 33 18.99 -22.63 17.07
C THR A 33 17.91 -21.65 17.51
N TRP A 34 17.69 -21.50 18.82
CA TRP A 34 16.80 -20.48 19.38
C TRP A 34 17.25 -19.06 19.04
N LEU A 35 18.55 -18.77 19.17
CA LEU A 35 19.09 -17.46 18.78
C LEU A 35 18.96 -17.21 17.28
N ALA A 36 19.23 -18.22 16.44
CA ALA A 36 19.08 -18.11 14.99
C ALA A 36 17.63 -17.79 14.57
N LEU A 37 16.65 -18.45 15.20
CA LEU A 37 15.23 -18.19 14.96
C LEU A 37 14.80 -16.79 15.44
N ALA A 38 15.29 -16.36 16.60
CA ALA A 38 15.02 -15.01 17.10
C ALA A 38 15.58 -13.93 16.16
N VAL A 39 16.81 -14.10 15.68
CA VAL A 39 17.44 -13.19 14.71
C VAL A 39 16.69 -13.21 13.38
N ALA A 40 16.31 -14.39 12.89
CA ALA A 40 15.53 -14.52 11.66
C ALA A 40 14.14 -13.86 11.78
N GLY A 41 13.47 -14.01 12.93
CA GLY A 41 12.20 -13.36 13.22
C GLY A 41 12.32 -11.83 13.29
N LEU A 42 13.36 -11.32 13.96
CA LEU A 42 13.64 -9.89 14.00
C LEU A 42 13.99 -9.32 12.63
N ALA A 43 14.80 -10.04 11.84
CA ALA A 43 15.13 -9.68 10.47
C ALA A 43 13.89 -9.67 9.57
N TRP A 44 13.00 -10.66 9.72
CA TRP A 44 11.73 -10.70 9.00
C TRP A 44 10.81 -9.54 9.39
N MET A 45 10.68 -9.24 10.69
CA MET A 45 9.89 -8.09 11.16
C MET A 45 10.45 -6.76 10.64
N GLY A 46 11.77 -6.59 10.66
CA GLY A 46 12.45 -5.42 10.10
C GLY A 46 12.24 -5.31 8.59
N TRP A 47 12.38 -6.43 7.86
CA TRP A 47 12.16 -6.50 6.43
C TRP A 47 10.70 -6.18 6.06
N ALA A 48 9.72 -6.82 6.71
CA ALA A 48 8.29 -6.54 6.52
C ALA A 48 7.95 -5.07 6.82
N ALA A 49 8.45 -4.53 7.93
CA ALA A 49 8.29 -3.12 8.27
C ALA A 49 8.97 -2.18 7.27
N SER A 50 10.07 -2.60 6.62
CA SER A 50 10.74 -1.82 5.57
C SER A 50 10.04 -1.90 4.22
N MET A 51 9.40 -3.03 3.91
CA MET A 51 8.61 -3.21 2.69
C MET A 51 7.33 -2.36 2.73
N GLU A 52 6.74 -2.18 3.91
CA GLU A 52 5.64 -1.22 4.16
C GLU A 52 6.09 0.26 4.02
N ARG A 53 7.40 0.55 4.08
CA ARG A 53 7.97 1.90 4.12
C ARG A 53 8.49 2.42 2.79
N ARG A 54 8.02 1.89 1.66
CA ARG A 54 8.14 2.62 0.38
C ARG A 54 6.81 3.24 -0.01
N PRO A 55 6.23 4.17 0.79
CA PRO A 55 5.18 5.00 0.26
C PRO A 55 5.83 5.82 -0.85
N VAL A 56 5.38 5.59 -2.08
CA VAL A 56 5.53 6.60 -3.12
C VAL A 56 4.65 7.77 -2.66
N ALA A 57 5.24 8.63 -1.84
CA ALA A 57 4.62 9.86 -1.39
C ALA A 57 4.54 10.78 -2.61
N GLY A 58 3.40 11.42 -2.77
CA GLY A 58 3.15 12.30 -3.89
C GLY A 58 1.72 12.81 -3.85
N VAL A 59 1.47 13.85 -4.64
CA VAL A 59 0.15 14.45 -4.79
C VAL A 59 -0.43 14.01 -6.12
N LEU A 60 -1.57 13.32 -6.06
CA LEU A 60 -2.39 13.03 -7.23
C LEU A 60 -3.35 14.19 -7.45
N ARG A 61 -3.21 14.89 -8.58
CA ARG A 61 -4.07 15.99 -8.99
C ARG A 61 -4.97 15.55 -10.13
N PHE A 62 -6.24 15.89 -10.00
CA PHE A 62 -7.22 15.75 -11.08
C PHE A 62 -7.51 17.15 -11.63
N SER A 63 -7.23 17.36 -12.91
CA SER A 63 -7.58 18.59 -13.62
C SER A 63 -8.55 18.28 -14.75
N GLY A 64 -9.77 18.82 -14.67
CA GLY A 64 -10.80 18.65 -15.69
C GLY A 64 -12.18 18.42 -15.09
N ALA A 65 -13.23 18.64 -15.88
CA ALA A 65 -14.59 18.30 -15.50
C ALA A 65 -14.84 16.81 -15.85
N PRO A 66 -15.60 16.05 -15.03
CA PRO A 66 -15.99 14.69 -15.37
C PRO A 66 -16.62 14.64 -16.77
N GLY A 67 -16.03 13.86 -17.69
CA GLY A 67 -16.52 13.72 -19.08
C GLY A 67 -16.00 14.75 -20.09
N GLN A 68 -15.19 15.74 -19.70
CA GLN A 68 -14.53 16.68 -20.62
C GLN A 68 -13.03 16.73 -20.33
N GLY A 69 -12.25 15.85 -20.99
CA GLY A 69 -10.79 15.93 -21.00
C GLY A 69 -10.15 15.89 -19.61
N ALA A 70 -10.66 15.02 -18.73
CA ALA A 70 -10.09 14.78 -17.41
C ALA A 70 -8.63 14.32 -17.55
N ALA A 71 -7.70 15.09 -16.99
CA ALA A 71 -6.28 14.77 -16.99
C ALA A 71 -5.80 14.53 -15.56
N TRP A 72 -5.39 13.29 -15.29
CA TRP A 72 -4.71 12.95 -14.05
C TRP A 72 -3.24 13.34 -14.13
N ARG A 73 -2.72 13.93 -13.05
CA ARG A 73 -1.30 14.24 -12.91
C ARG A 73 -0.79 13.72 -11.58
N TRP A 74 0.35 13.05 -11.59
CA TRP A 74 1.02 12.58 -10.38
C TRP A 74 2.33 13.34 -10.17
N SER A 75 2.49 13.95 -8.99
CA SER A 75 3.72 14.65 -8.60
C SER A 75 4.33 13.95 -7.38
N PRO A 76 5.52 13.32 -7.50
CA PRO A 76 6.20 12.68 -6.36
C PRO A 76 6.57 13.70 -5.27
N ASP A 77 7.01 14.90 -5.67
CA ASP A 77 7.60 15.86 -4.74
C ASP A 77 6.67 17.06 -4.44
N GLY A 78 5.44 17.04 -4.96
CA GLY A 78 4.51 18.17 -4.90
C GLY A 78 4.90 19.34 -5.82
N SER A 79 5.98 19.19 -6.59
CA SER A 79 6.40 20.11 -7.65
C SER A 79 5.35 20.20 -8.76
N GLY A 80 5.23 21.38 -9.37
CA GLY A 80 4.20 21.70 -10.37
C GLY A 80 4.26 20.83 -11.63
N ASP A 81 5.43 20.29 -11.96
CA ASP A 81 5.63 19.36 -13.07
C ASP A 81 5.27 17.93 -12.67
N GLY A 82 3.98 17.69 -12.44
CA GLY A 82 3.44 16.35 -12.27
C GLY A 82 3.42 15.58 -13.59
N LEU A 83 3.82 14.31 -13.55
CA LEU A 83 3.72 13.37 -14.66
C LEU A 83 2.26 13.22 -15.09
N ALA A 84 1.98 13.51 -16.37
CA ALA A 84 0.67 13.25 -16.95
C ALA A 84 0.41 11.74 -17.02
N LEU A 85 -0.76 11.33 -16.53
CA LEU A 85 -1.19 9.95 -16.52
C LEU A 85 -2.20 9.71 -17.64
N ASP A 86 -1.97 8.66 -18.42
CA ASP A 86 -2.89 8.21 -19.48
C ASP A 86 -4.11 7.52 -18.89
N ALA A 87 -3.89 6.77 -17.80
CA ALA A 87 -4.96 6.04 -17.14
C ALA A 87 -4.66 5.84 -15.66
N VAL A 88 -5.69 6.02 -14.85
CA VAL A 88 -5.70 5.66 -13.43
C VAL A 88 -6.69 4.53 -13.23
N ARG A 89 -6.20 3.34 -12.84
CA ARG A 89 -7.06 2.19 -12.59
C ARG A 89 -7.11 1.86 -11.11
N VAL A 90 -8.31 1.64 -10.59
CA VAL A 90 -8.53 1.09 -9.26
C VAL A 90 -8.33 -0.42 -9.32
N ALA A 91 -7.27 -0.91 -8.69
CA ALA A 91 -7.01 -2.34 -8.59
C ALA A 91 -7.67 -2.96 -7.35
N LEU A 92 -7.70 -2.22 -6.23
CA LEU A 92 -8.33 -2.66 -4.98
C LEU A 92 -8.91 -1.46 -4.23
N ASP A 93 -10.18 -1.54 -3.82
CA ASP A 93 -10.83 -0.53 -2.96
C ASP A 93 -11.21 -1.20 -1.62
N LEU A 94 -10.59 -0.74 -0.54
CA LEU A 94 -10.85 -1.16 0.84
C LEU A 94 -11.62 -0.09 1.64
N GLN A 95 -12.34 0.80 0.97
CA GLN A 95 -13.13 1.93 1.50
C GLN A 95 -12.33 3.04 2.21
N SER A 96 -11.41 2.68 3.10
CA SER A 96 -10.49 3.60 3.79
C SER A 96 -9.17 3.76 3.05
N ARG A 97 -8.86 2.83 2.14
CA ARG A 97 -7.64 2.78 1.34
C ARG A 97 -7.97 2.28 -0.05
N VAL A 98 -7.32 2.85 -1.06
CA VAL A 98 -7.48 2.43 -2.46
C VAL A 98 -6.10 2.22 -3.04
N LEU A 99 -5.90 1.06 -3.67
CA LEU A 99 -4.73 0.78 -4.48
C LEU A 99 -5.01 1.24 -5.91
N LEU A 100 -4.24 2.22 -6.34
CA LEU A 100 -4.26 2.75 -7.69
C LEU A 100 -3.08 2.22 -8.48
N HIS A 101 -3.37 1.80 -9.70
CA HIS A 101 -2.39 1.52 -10.73
C HIS A 101 -2.34 2.71 -11.67
N LEU A 102 -1.25 3.47 -11.59
CA LEU A 102 -1.00 4.66 -12.39
C LEU A 102 -0.21 4.27 -13.63
N ARG A 103 -0.73 4.59 -14.81
CA ARG A 103 -0.04 4.39 -16.08
C ARG A 103 0.19 5.75 -16.73
N GLY A 104 1.45 6.14 -16.85
CA GLY A 104 1.85 7.37 -17.54
C GLY A 104 2.06 7.14 -19.05
N ALA A 105 2.00 8.23 -19.81
CA ALA A 105 2.26 8.23 -21.26
C ALA A 105 3.66 7.76 -21.64
N ALA A 106 4.64 8.01 -20.76
CA ALA A 106 6.07 7.76 -21.03
C ALA A 106 6.80 7.07 -19.87
N GLY A 107 6.08 6.59 -18.85
CA GLY A 107 6.66 6.10 -17.60
C GLY A 107 6.34 4.64 -17.31
N ALA A 108 7.15 4.03 -16.44
CA ALA A 108 6.85 2.71 -15.88
C ALA A 108 5.53 2.76 -15.07
N PRO A 109 4.72 1.69 -15.10
CA PRO A 109 3.52 1.61 -14.28
C PRO A 109 3.87 1.71 -12.79
N ALA A 110 3.16 2.57 -12.06
CA ALA A 110 3.37 2.79 -10.64
C ALA A 110 2.15 2.32 -9.83
N TRP A 111 2.41 1.64 -8.73
CA TRP A 111 1.39 1.22 -7.77
C TRP A 111 1.40 2.16 -6.57
N VAL A 112 0.29 2.84 -6.33
CA VAL A 112 0.18 3.85 -5.28
C VAL A 112 -1.01 3.54 -4.39
N TRP A 113 -0.74 3.50 -3.08
CA TRP A 113 -1.78 3.45 -2.06
C TRP A 113 -2.23 4.87 -1.73
N VAL A 114 -3.53 5.12 -1.91
CA VAL A 114 -4.16 6.35 -1.43
C VAL A 114 -4.94 6.02 -0.16
N GLU A 115 -4.70 6.78 0.91
CA GLU A 115 -5.35 6.61 2.20
C GLU A 115 -6.29 7.77 2.49
N ARG A 116 -7.50 7.47 2.94
CA ARG A 116 -8.50 8.47 3.36
C ARG A 116 -7.94 9.44 4.41
N ASP A 117 -7.12 8.94 5.33
CA ASP A 117 -6.67 9.71 6.49
C ASP A 117 -5.72 10.87 6.16
N ARG A 118 -5.09 10.85 4.98
CA ARG A 118 -4.24 11.97 4.54
C ARG A 118 -5.03 13.16 4.00
N ALA A 119 -6.21 12.90 3.42
CA ALA A 119 -7.08 13.94 2.86
C ALA A 119 -8.54 13.50 2.98
N PRO A 120 -9.12 13.49 4.21
CA PRO A 120 -10.44 12.92 4.44
C PRO A 120 -11.56 13.74 3.78
N ALA A 121 -11.36 15.05 3.62
CA ALA A 121 -12.31 15.95 2.96
C ALA A 121 -12.42 15.67 1.45
N ASP A 122 -11.28 15.44 0.79
CA ASP A 122 -11.22 15.21 -0.65
C ASP A 122 -11.48 13.74 -1.04
N TRP A 123 -11.53 12.83 -0.06
CA TRP A 123 -11.68 11.39 -0.29
C TRP A 123 -12.89 11.03 -1.13
N LEU A 124 -14.04 11.66 -0.85
CA LEU A 124 -15.28 11.38 -1.56
C LEU A 124 -15.26 11.96 -2.99
N ALA A 125 -14.64 13.12 -3.17
CA ALA A 125 -14.43 13.72 -4.48
C ALA A 125 -13.50 12.87 -5.34
N LEU A 126 -12.40 12.37 -4.77
CA LEU A 126 -11.48 11.44 -5.41
C LEU A 126 -12.20 10.17 -5.89
N ARG A 127 -12.99 9.53 -5.02
CA ARG A 127 -13.72 8.31 -5.40
C ARG A 127 -14.71 8.56 -6.54
N ARG A 128 -15.39 9.71 -6.53
CA ARG A 128 -16.27 10.10 -7.65
C ARG A 128 -15.49 10.28 -8.95
N ALA A 129 -14.34 10.96 -8.90
CA ALA A 129 -13.47 11.15 -10.06
C ALA A 129 -12.96 9.79 -10.62
N LEU A 130 -12.54 8.88 -9.74
CA LEU A 130 -12.09 7.53 -10.14
C LEU A 130 -13.19 6.69 -10.78
N VAL A 131 -14.45 6.87 -10.37
CA VAL A 131 -15.59 6.17 -10.98
C VAL A 131 -15.97 6.79 -12.31
N SER A 132 -15.95 8.12 -12.43
CA SER A 132 -16.29 8.82 -13.67
C SER A 132 -15.26 8.62 -14.79
N ASP A 133 -14.00 8.38 -14.44
CA ASP A 133 -12.89 8.20 -15.37
C ASP A 133 -12.72 6.73 -15.81
N ARG A 134 -13.63 5.84 -15.39
CA ARG A 134 -13.55 4.42 -15.75
C ARG A 134 -13.99 4.27 -17.22
N PRO A 135 -13.12 3.80 -18.14
CA PRO A 135 -13.57 3.46 -19.48
C PRO A 135 -14.57 2.30 -19.39
N VAL A 136 -15.74 2.49 -19.99
CA VAL A 136 -16.79 1.47 -20.14
C VAL A 136 -16.34 0.42 -21.16
#